data_AF-A0A1G2HWK7-F1
#
_entry.id   AF-A0A1G2HWK7-F1
#
_cell.length_a   1.000
_cell.length_b   1.000
_cell.length_c   1.000
_cell.angle_alpha   90.00
_cell.angle_beta   90.00
_cell.angle_gamma   90.00
#
_symmetry.space_group_name_H-M   'P 1'
#
loop_
_entity.id
_entity.type
_entity.pdbx_description
1 polymer ?
#
loop_
_entity_poly.entity_id
_entity_poly.type
_entity_poly.pdbx_seq_one_letter_code
_entity_poly.pdbx_strand_id
1 'polypeptide(L)'
;MNLDLLLLQREELPILHGTSFYVPIHPDLLKEDIRLDPEIAKGVFPQAAQEYHQDLAAYIETMQDEKEKKWYKEVFHKDPTVQTEHGRQSVLNGMWEDLAFTTDTGFAHALSINRNVGGTLFFNGEDRQCTRSYVFPPIVNFTPEKFEAYAVKETSLAELSTIKTKGVYVNAYDQHNIDHYPGALFLRNWAILYLNAALKELHQRKQPEPRIGGCEDF
;
A
#
# COMPACT_ATOMS: atom_id res chain seq x y z
N MET A 1 16.84 9.12 -9.39
CA MET A 1 15.56 8.75 -10.03
C MET A 1 14.48 9.69 -9.52
N ASN A 2 13.53 10.10 -10.36
CA ASN A 2 12.43 10.97 -9.93
C ASN A 2 11.54 10.21 -8.92
N LEU A 3 11.25 10.82 -7.76
CA LEU A 3 10.38 10.23 -6.74
C LEU A 3 8.97 9.95 -7.30
N ASP A 4 8.45 10.80 -8.19
CA ASP A 4 7.11 10.63 -8.74
C ASP A 4 6.95 9.33 -9.54
N LEU A 5 8.04 8.83 -10.15
CA LEU A 5 8.05 7.54 -10.85
C LEU A 5 7.90 6.36 -9.86
N LEU A 6 8.30 6.55 -8.60
CA LEU A 6 8.28 5.51 -7.58
C LEU A 6 6.93 5.38 -6.87
N LEU A 7 6.18 6.48 -6.76
CA LEU A 7 4.93 6.50 -6.01
C LEU A 7 3.86 5.65 -6.69
N LEU A 8 3.22 4.76 -5.93
CA LEU A 8 2.13 3.90 -6.38
C LEU A 8 0.89 4.72 -6.75
N GLN A 9 0.21 4.30 -7.81
CA GLN A 9 -1.07 4.84 -8.28
C GLN A 9 -2.16 3.77 -8.18
N ARG A 10 -3.43 4.19 -8.10
CA ARG A 10 -4.56 3.25 -7.93
C ARG A 10 -4.74 2.35 -9.14
N GLU A 11 -4.50 2.90 -10.32
CA GLU A 11 -4.62 2.25 -11.63
C GLU A 11 -3.56 1.16 -11.83
N GLU A 12 -2.47 1.22 -11.05
CA GLU A 12 -1.39 0.24 -11.10
C GLU A 12 -1.71 -1.05 -10.32
N LEU A 13 -2.64 -0.99 -9.36
CA LEU A 13 -2.96 -2.09 -8.44
C LEU A 13 -4.44 -2.49 -8.56
N PRO A 14 -4.81 -3.28 -9.59
CA PRO A 14 -6.17 -3.79 -9.74
C PRO A 14 -6.54 -4.77 -8.61
N ILE A 15 -7.78 -4.70 -8.13
CA ILE A 15 -8.29 -5.56 -7.05
C ILE A 15 -8.87 -6.89 -7.59
N LEU A 16 -9.29 -6.93 -8.85
CA LEU A 16 -10.09 -8.03 -9.43
C LEU A 16 -9.29 -9.08 -10.20
N HIS A 17 -7.95 -9.07 -10.14
CA HIS A 17 -7.15 -10.01 -10.92
C HIS A 17 -7.01 -11.38 -10.22
N GLY A 18 -8.05 -12.22 -10.33
CA GLY A 18 -8.06 -13.58 -9.77
C GLY A 18 -8.17 -13.59 -8.25
N THR A 19 -7.46 -14.52 -7.60
CA THR A 19 -7.45 -14.65 -6.13
C THR A 19 -6.24 -14.00 -5.47
N SER A 20 -5.44 -13.25 -6.23
CA SER A 20 -4.18 -12.71 -5.73
C SER A 20 -4.20 -11.18 -5.71
N PHE A 21 -3.98 -10.62 -4.53
CA PHE A 21 -3.84 -9.19 -4.30
C PHE A 21 -2.44 -8.94 -3.73
N TYR A 22 -1.58 -8.31 -4.53
CA TYR A 22 -0.22 -7.97 -4.12
C TYR A 22 -0.05 -6.47 -4.14
N VAL A 23 0.63 -5.95 -3.11
CA VAL A 23 1.05 -4.56 -3.07
C VAL A 23 2.57 -4.50 -3.06
N PRO A 24 3.22 -4.15 -4.19
CA PRO A 24 4.68 -4.08 -4.28
C PRO A 24 5.29 -3.08 -3.29
N ILE A 25 6.38 -3.48 -2.66
CA ILE A 25 7.15 -2.69 -1.71
C ILE A 25 8.47 -2.32 -2.37
N HIS A 26 8.77 -1.02 -2.42
CA HIS A 26 10.01 -0.56 -3.01
C HIS A 26 11.23 -1.00 -2.15
N PRO A 27 12.31 -1.55 -2.74
CA PRO A 27 13.45 -2.08 -1.98
C PRO A 27 14.11 -1.10 -1.00
N ASP A 28 14.08 0.20 -1.29
CA ASP A 28 14.63 1.22 -0.38
C ASP A 28 13.92 1.28 0.98
N LEU A 29 12.65 0.88 1.06
CA LEU A 29 11.90 0.82 2.33
C LEU A 29 12.25 -0.40 3.19
N LEU A 30 13.07 -1.31 2.67
CA LEU A 30 13.43 -2.56 3.34
C LEU A 30 14.90 -2.61 3.78
N LYS A 31 15.64 -1.49 3.62
CA LYS A 31 17.03 -1.42 4.08
C LYS A 31 17.09 -1.28 5.59
N GLU A 32 18.04 -1.93 6.23
CA GLU A 32 18.18 -2.00 7.69
C GLU A 32 18.60 -0.65 8.33
N ASP A 33 19.16 0.25 7.52
CA ASP A 33 19.64 1.56 7.93
C ASP A 33 18.56 2.65 7.88
N ILE A 34 17.36 2.37 7.33
CA ILE A 34 16.30 3.39 7.32
C ILE A 34 15.67 3.55 8.70
N ARG A 35 15.14 4.74 8.96
CA ARG A 35 14.28 5.02 10.11
C ARG A 35 13.10 5.85 9.61
N LEU A 36 11.91 5.26 9.69
CA LEU A 36 10.63 5.88 9.36
C LEU A 36 9.91 6.26 10.65
N ASP A 37 9.04 7.27 10.58
CA ASP A 37 8.09 7.51 11.66
C ASP A 37 7.09 6.33 11.75
N PRO A 38 7.00 5.62 12.90
CA PRO A 38 6.06 4.52 13.05
C PRO A 38 4.58 4.97 12.95
N GLU A 39 4.29 6.25 13.13
CA GLU A 39 2.91 6.78 13.06
C GLU A 39 2.43 7.01 11.62
N ILE A 40 3.27 6.88 10.57
CA ILE A 40 2.83 7.09 9.17
C ILE A 40 1.63 6.21 8.82
N ALA A 41 1.71 4.92 9.15
CA ALA A 41 0.68 3.95 8.82
C ALA A 41 -0.67 4.33 9.44
N LYS A 42 -0.64 4.80 10.69
CA LYS A 42 -1.82 5.27 11.40
C LYS A 42 -2.30 6.64 10.90
N GLY A 43 -1.37 7.53 10.54
CA GLY A 43 -1.67 8.87 10.02
C GLY A 43 -2.42 8.88 8.70
N VAL A 44 -2.21 7.88 7.84
CA VAL A 44 -2.91 7.78 6.54
C VAL A 44 -4.31 7.14 6.63
N PHE A 45 -4.66 6.52 7.77
CA PHE A 45 -5.92 5.77 7.92
C PHE A 45 -7.18 6.61 7.66
N PRO A 46 -7.31 7.87 8.13
CA PRO A 46 -8.47 8.71 7.82
C PRO A 46 -8.63 8.99 6.33
N GLN A 47 -7.52 9.24 5.63
CA GLN A 47 -7.54 9.45 4.19
C GLN A 47 -7.91 8.15 3.46
N ALA A 48 -7.35 7.01 3.88
CA ALA A 48 -7.69 5.70 3.30
C ALA A 48 -9.20 5.41 3.41
N ALA A 49 -9.83 5.74 4.55
CA ALA A 49 -11.28 5.59 4.74
C ALA A 49 -12.11 6.47 3.82
N GLN A 50 -11.69 7.73 3.61
CA GLN A 50 -12.35 8.63 2.67
C GLN A 50 -12.22 8.15 1.22
N GLU A 51 -11.02 7.77 0.80
CA GLU A 51 -10.76 7.27 -0.56
C GLU A 51 -11.50 5.96 -0.83
N TYR A 52 -11.52 5.05 0.16
CA TYR A 52 -12.31 3.82 0.10
C TYR A 52 -13.79 4.12 -0.16
N HIS A 53 -14.39 5.04 0.60
CA HIS A 53 -15.81 5.33 0.48
C HIS A 53 -16.15 5.87 -0.92
N GLN A 54 -15.30 6.76 -1.46
CA GLN A 54 -15.45 7.29 -2.82
C GLN A 54 -15.32 6.19 -3.89
N ASP A 55 -14.28 5.37 -3.79
CA ASP A 55 -14.02 4.29 -4.75
C ASP A 55 -15.14 3.23 -4.70
N LEU A 56 -15.64 2.91 -3.50
CA LEU A 56 -16.73 1.96 -3.32
C LEU A 56 -18.04 2.51 -3.90
N ALA A 57 -18.33 3.80 -3.69
CA ALA A 57 -19.49 4.46 -4.31
C ALA A 57 -19.46 4.29 -5.83
N ALA A 58 -18.30 4.58 -6.44
CA ALA A 58 -18.11 4.47 -7.89
C ALA A 58 -18.30 3.02 -8.37
N TYR A 59 -17.72 2.05 -7.67
CA TYR A 59 -17.89 0.62 -8.00
C TYR A 59 -19.36 0.19 -7.93
N ILE A 60 -20.05 0.55 -6.85
CA ILE A 60 -21.48 0.23 -6.64
C ILE A 60 -22.34 0.74 -7.80
N GLU A 61 -22.04 1.91 -8.36
CA GLU A 61 -22.80 2.44 -9.50
C GLU A 61 -22.57 1.69 -10.81
N THR A 62 -21.48 0.91 -10.93
CA THR A 62 -21.24 0.02 -12.08
C THR A 62 -21.91 -1.35 -11.95
N MET A 63 -22.42 -1.71 -10.77
CA MET A 63 -23.02 -3.01 -10.51
C MET A 63 -24.37 -3.15 -11.23
N GLN A 64 -24.57 -4.31 -11.87
CA GLN A 64 -25.82 -4.65 -12.57
C GLN A 64 -26.82 -5.39 -11.68
N ASP A 65 -26.36 -6.14 -10.67
CA ASP A 65 -27.23 -6.85 -9.73
C ASP A 65 -27.73 -5.88 -8.66
N GLU A 66 -29.01 -5.50 -8.74
CA GLU A 66 -29.65 -4.57 -7.80
C GLU A 66 -29.74 -5.12 -6.36
N LYS A 67 -29.81 -6.44 -6.18
CA LYS A 67 -29.84 -7.05 -4.84
C LYS A 67 -28.47 -6.95 -4.19
N GLU A 68 -27.42 -7.26 -4.94
CA GLU A 68 -26.04 -7.12 -4.47
C GLU A 68 -25.69 -5.65 -4.23
N LYS A 69 -26.06 -4.76 -5.17
CA LYS A 69 -25.88 -3.31 -5.04
C LYS A 69 -26.51 -2.78 -3.75
N LYS A 70 -27.74 -3.21 -3.43
CA LYS A 70 -28.42 -2.86 -2.18
C LYS A 70 -27.65 -3.35 -0.95
N TRP A 71 -27.19 -4.60 -0.96
CA TRP A 71 -26.39 -5.16 0.14
C TRP A 71 -25.09 -4.38 0.37
N TYR A 72 -24.37 -4.02 -0.70
CA TYR A 72 -23.17 -3.19 -0.61
C TYR A 72 -23.46 -1.81 0.02
N LYS A 73 -24.56 -1.16 -0.39
CA LYS A 73 -25.00 0.13 0.17
C LYS A 73 -25.34 0.02 1.66
N GLU A 74 -26.03 -1.04 2.06
CA GLU A 74 -26.51 -1.22 3.44
C GLU A 74 -25.44 -1.71 4.41
N VAL A 75 -24.41 -2.43 3.94
CA VAL A 75 -23.39 -3.04 4.79
C VAL A 75 -22.09 -2.24 4.80
N PHE A 76 -21.59 -1.85 3.63
CA PHE A 76 -20.22 -1.34 3.47
C PHE A 76 -20.16 0.16 3.19
N HIS A 77 -21.06 0.68 2.36
CA HIS A 77 -21.04 2.10 1.94
C HIS A 77 -21.82 2.99 2.93
N LYS A 78 -21.34 2.99 4.17
CA LYS A 78 -21.79 3.88 5.25
C LYS A 78 -20.75 4.97 5.47
N ASP A 79 -21.14 6.02 6.21
CA ASP A 79 -20.26 7.13 6.59
C ASP A 79 -18.89 6.61 7.09
N PRO A 80 -17.77 6.99 6.43
CA PRO A 80 -16.43 6.52 6.76
C PRO A 80 -15.80 7.31 7.91
N THR A 81 -16.58 8.06 8.70
CA THR A 81 -16.08 8.84 9.84
C THR A 81 -15.19 8.00 10.74
N VAL A 82 -13.97 8.48 10.92
CA VAL A 82 -12.97 7.86 11.78
C VAL A 82 -13.09 8.43 13.18
N GLN A 83 -13.19 7.54 14.17
CA GLN A 83 -13.12 7.87 15.59
C GLN A 83 -11.81 7.38 16.17
N THR A 84 -11.29 8.12 17.15
CA THR A 84 -10.11 7.72 17.91
C THR A 84 -10.50 7.44 19.35
N GLU A 85 -10.30 6.21 19.81
CA GLU A 85 -10.53 5.78 21.18
C GLU A 85 -9.30 5.04 21.69
N HIS A 86 -8.78 5.43 22.86
CA HIS A 86 -7.58 4.81 23.46
C HIS A 86 -6.36 4.71 22.52
N GLY A 87 -6.19 5.70 21.63
CA GLY A 87 -5.10 5.73 20.66
C GLY A 87 -5.29 4.79 19.47
N ARG A 88 -6.47 4.20 19.31
CA ARG A 88 -6.86 3.37 18.17
C ARG A 88 -7.88 4.10 17.31
N GLN A 89 -7.69 4.09 16.00
CA GLN A 89 -8.65 4.62 15.04
C GLN A 89 -9.57 3.54 14.53
N SER A 90 -10.84 3.88 14.35
CA SER A 90 -11.82 2.96 13.78
C SER A 90 -12.83 3.66 12.88
N VAL A 91 -13.34 2.94 11.89
CA VAL A 91 -14.49 3.36 11.09
C VAL A 91 -15.76 2.84 11.75
N LEU A 92 -16.58 3.77 12.25
CA LEU A 92 -17.74 3.57 13.14
C LEU A 92 -18.71 2.47 12.67
N ASN A 93 -18.83 2.33 11.36
CA ASN A 93 -19.82 1.47 10.71
C ASN A 93 -19.24 0.19 10.09
N GLY A 94 -17.91 0.07 9.99
CA GLY A 94 -17.22 -1.04 9.33
C GLY A 94 -16.55 -2.03 10.28
N MET A 95 -16.49 -1.72 11.58
CA MET A 95 -15.63 -2.41 12.56
C MET A 95 -14.14 -2.45 12.11
N TRP A 96 -13.75 -1.57 11.19
CA TRP A 96 -12.38 -1.49 10.70
C TRP A 96 -11.56 -0.66 11.65
N GLU A 97 -10.40 -1.18 11.98
CA GLU A 97 -9.51 -0.63 12.99
C GLU A 97 -8.12 -0.52 12.39
N ASP A 98 -7.38 0.51 12.77
CA ASP A 98 -6.04 0.81 12.27
C ASP A 98 -4.96 -0.09 12.89
N LEU A 99 -5.03 -1.40 12.63
CA LEU A 99 -4.04 -2.36 13.13
C LEU A 99 -2.80 -2.41 12.23
N ALA A 100 -1.93 -1.41 12.38
CA ALA A 100 -0.59 -1.42 11.80
C ALA A 100 0.43 -1.98 12.81
N PHE A 101 1.28 -2.91 12.34
CA PHE A 101 2.40 -3.42 13.13
C PHE A 101 3.70 -2.99 12.46
N THR A 102 4.57 -2.31 13.20
CA THR A 102 5.82 -1.74 12.68
C THR A 102 7.05 -2.44 13.26
N THR A 103 8.10 -2.56 12.44
CA THR A 103 9.42 -3.01 12.88
C THR A 103 10.18 -1.90 13.63
N ASP A 104 11.36 -2.22 14.15
CA ASP A 104 12.28 -1.24 14.76
C ASP A 104 12.76 -0.15 13.78
N THR A 105 12.66 -0.38 12.48
CA THR A 105 12.96 0.63 11.44
C THR A 105 11.78 1.58 11.19
N GLY A 106 10.64 1.36 11.85
CA GLY A 106 9.38 2.07 11.63
C GLY A 106 8.59 1.55 10.43
N PHE A 107 9.08 0.55 9.70
CA PHE A 107 8.38 0.00 8.55
C PHE A 107 7.20 -0.89 9.01
N ALA A 108 6.00 -0.60 8.53
CA ALA A 108 4.82 -1.42 8.77
C ALA A 108 4.94 -2.77 8.06
N HIS A 109 5.17 -3.86 8.79
CA HIS A 109 5.22 -5.21 8.20
C HIS A 109 3.83 -5.85 8.07
N ALA A 110 2.80 -5.25 8.66
CA ALA A 110 1.44 -5.73 8.58
C ALA A 110 0.46 -4.56 8.68
N LEU A 111 -0.56 -4.58 7.81
CA LEU A 111 -1.70 -3.66 7.82
C LEU A 111 -2.96 -4.52 7.89
N SER A 112 -3.59 -4.54 9.05
CA SER A 112 -4.79 -5.34 9.29
C SER A 112 -5.98 -4.40 9.47
N ILE A 113 -7.09 -4.75 8.82
CA ILE A 113 -8.40 -4.34 9.27
C ILE A 113 -9.03 -5.55 9.95
N ASN A 114 -9.81 -5.31 11.00
CA ASN A 114 -10.37 -6.35 11.87
C ASN A 114 -10.66 -7.68 11.13
N ARG A 115 -10.06 -8.76 11.63
CA ARG A 115 -10.01 -10.07 10.98
C ARG A 115 -11.39 -10.61 10.58
N ASN A 116 -12.42 -10.24 11.32
CA ASN A 116 -13.78 -10.71 11.07
C ASN A 116 -14.48 -9.96 9.92
N VAL A 117 -13.85 -8.91 9.37
CA VAL A 117 -14.54 -7.95 8.48
C VAL A 117 -13.71 -7.43 7.31
N GLY A 118 -12.42 -7.75 7.15
CA GLY A 118 -11.70 -7.23 5.99
C GLY A 118 -10.27 -7.67 5.71
N GLY A 119 -9.65 -8.49 6.58
CA GLY A 119 -8.40 -9.17 6.27
C GLY A 119 -7.15 -8.34 6.54
N THR A 120 -6.01 -8.81 6.04
CA THR A 120 -4.70 -8.28 6.40
C THR A 120 -3.75 -8.34 5.22
N LEU A 121 -2.96 -7.29 5.06
CA LEU A 121 -1.74 -7.28 4.27
C LEU A 121 -0.55 -7.57 5.19
N PHE A 122 0.32 -8.49 4.80
CA PHE A 122 1.45 -8.93 5.61
C PHE A 122 2.73 -9.07 4.77
N PHE A 123 3.86 -8.69 5.38
CA PHE A 123 5.19 -8.80 4.81
C PHE A 123 6.11 -9.43 5.87
N ASN A 124 6.53 -10.67 5.63
CA ASN A 124 7.49 -11.34 6.49
C ASN A 124 8.95 -10.90 6.18
N GLY A 125 9.41 -9.84 6.82
CA GLY A 125 10.77 -9.32 6.61
C GLY A 125 11.92 -10.27 7.00
N GLU A 126 11.65 -11.31 7.80
CA GLU A 126 12.65 -12.29 8.23
C GLU A 126 12.90 -13.38 7.17
N ASP A 127 11.88 -13.71 6.37
CA ASP A 127 12.00 -14.63 5.25
C ASP A 127 11.83 -13.89 3.91
N ARG A 128 12.91 -13.19 3.53
CA ARG A 128 12.99 -12.46 2.26
C ARG A 128 12.88 -13.36 1.02
N GLN A 129 12.87 -14.69 1.16
CA GLN A 129 12.59 -15.59 0.03
C GLN A 129 11.09 -15.89 -0.07
N CYS A 130 10.38 -16.03 1.06
CA CYS A 130 8.93 -16.23 1.09
C CYS A 130 8.11 -14.97 0.77
N THR A 131 8.68 -13.76 0.82
CA THR A 131 7.97 -12.51 0.47
C THR A 131 8.21 -12.02 -0.95
N ARG A 132 8.90 -12.82 -1.78
CA ARG A 132 9.12 -12.49 -3.19
C ARG A 132 7.92 -12.95 -4.00
N SER A 133 7.17 -11.98 -4.52
CA SER A 133 6.07 -12.25 -5.43
C SER A 133 6.52 -11.97 -6.85
N TYR A 134 6.21 -12.91 -7.75
CA TYR A 134 6.37 -12.68 -9.17
C TYR A 134 5.18 -11.87 -9.67
N VAL A 135 5.41 -10.60 -10.01
CA VAL A 135 4.37 -9.68 -10.49
C VAL A 135 4.57 -9.39 -11.97
N PHE A 136 3.47 -9.38 -12.71
CA PHE A 136 3.46 -9.17 -14.15
C PHE A 136 2.27 -8.29 -14.53
N PRO A 137 2.25 -7.69 -15.74
CA PRO A 137 1.33 -6.60 -16.08
C PRO A 137 -0.15 -6.81 -15.74
N PRO A 138 -0.76 -8.00 -15.96
CA PRO A 138 -2.13 -8.29 -15.55
C PRO A 138 -2.40 -8.14 -14.04
N ILE A 139 -1.39 -8.35 -13.18
CA ILE A 139 -1.49 -8.23 -11.72
C ILE A 139 -1.10 -6.83 -11.25
N VAL A 140 -0.05 -6.23 -11.82
CA VAL A 140 0.44 -4.89 -11.49
C VAL A 140 0.78 -4.15 -12.78
N ASN A 141 0.12 -3.01 -13.04
CA ASN A 141 0.27 -2.24 -14.29
C ASN A 141 1.43 -1.23 -14.24
N PHE A 142 2.64 -1.65 -13.86
CA PHE A 142 3.81 -0.76 -13.88
C PHE A 142 4.35 -0.53 -15.29
N THR A 143 4.96 0.64 -15.51
CA THR A 143 5.84 0.84 -16.67
C THR A 143 7.11 -0.02 -16.51
N PRO A 144 7.83 -0.33 -17.61
CA PRO A 144 9.08 -1.09 -17.53
C PRO A 144 10.10 -0.49 -16.56
N GLU A 145 10.24 0.83 -16.55
CA GLU A 145 11.18 1.55 -15.69
C GLU A 145 10.80 1.44 -14.20
N LYS A 146 9.50 1.44 -13.91
CA LYS A 146 9.01 1.25 -12.54
C LYS A 146 9.14 -0.20 -12.10
N PHE A 147 8.96 -1.17 -12.98
CA PHE A 147 9.30 -2.56 -12.69
C PHE A 147 10.78 -2.72 -12.33
N GLU A 148 11.68 -2.11 -13.10
CA GLU A 148 13.12 -2.14 -12.81
C GLU A 148 13.43 -1.53 -11.43
N ALA A 149 12.76 -0.43 -11.08
CA ALA A 149 12.92 0.21 -9.77
C ALA A 149 12.48 -0.68 -8.59
N TYR A 150 11.42 -1.47 -8.77
CA TYR A 150 10.87 -2.34 -7.73
C TYR A 150 11.48 -3.75 -7.72
N ALA A 151 12.23 -4.12 -8.75
CA ALA A 151 12.80 -5.45 -8.91
C ALA A 151 13.78 -5.78 -7.77
N VAL A 152 13.75 -7.03 -7.32
CA VAL A 152 14.80 -7.56 -6.44
C VAL A 152 16.10 -7.69 -7.24
N LYS A 153 17.21 -7.17 -6.70
CA LYS A 153 18.53 -7.05 -7.37
C LYS A 153 19.12 -8.34 -7.95
N GLU A 154 18.57 -9.49 -7.57
CA GLU A 154 18.98 -10.80 -8.09
C GLU A 154 18.37 -11.11 -9.47
N THR A 155 17.44 -10.29 -9.97
CA THR A 155 16.89 -10.42 -11.33
C THR A 155 17.97 -10.02 -12.34
N SER A 156 18.41 -10.94 -13.18
CA SER A 156 19.47 -10.67 -14.15
C SER A 156 19.03 -9.66 -15.21
N LEU A 157 19.96 -8.84 -15.72
CA LEU A 157 19.70 -7.90 -16.83
C LEU A 157 19.14 -8.60 -18.09
N ALA A 158 19.46 -9.89 -18.28
CA ALA A 158 18.90 -10.71 -19.35
C ALA A 158 17.39 -10.98 -19.15
N GLU A 159 16.93 -11.18 -17.90
CA GLU A 159 15.52 -11.33 -17.57
C GLU A 159 14.75 -10.00 -17.70
N LEU A 160 15.42 -8.86 -17.43
CA LEU A 160 14.83 -7.52 -17.57
C LEU A 160 14.43 -7.19 -19.02
N SER A 161 15.13 -7.75 -20.02
CA SER A 161 14.76 -7.57 -21.44
C SER A 161 13.38 -8.16 -21.81
N THR A 162 12.80 -8.99 -20.94
CA THR A 162 11.47 -9.63 -21.12
C THR A 162 10.36 -9.08 -20.21
N ILE A 163 10.61 -8.00 -19.45
CA ILE A 163 9.65 -7.42 -18.47
C ILE A 163 8.25 -7.21 -19.06
N LYS A 164 8.18 -6.75 -20.31
CA LYS A 164 6.90 -6.46 -20.99
C LYS A 164 6.00 -7.69 -21.15
N THR A 165 6.55 -8.89 -21.17
CA THR A 165 5.79 -10.14 -21.39
C THR A 165 5.84 -11.10 -20.23
N LYS A 166 6.83 -10.98 -19.33
CA LYS A 166 7.05 -11.94 -18.25
C LYS A 166 6.77 -11.38 -16.86
N GLY A 167 7.10 -10.12 -16.54
CA GLY A 167 7.05 -9.60 -15.16
C GLY A 167 8.41 -9.66 -14.45
N VAL A 168 8.44 -9.36 -13.15
CA VAL A 168 9.64 -9.34 -12.29
C VAL A 168 9.32 -9.85 -10.88
N TYR A 169 10.35 -10.31 -10.17
CA TYR A 169 10.22 -10.56 -8.73
C TYR A 169 10.32 -9.23 -7.97
N VAL A 170 9.34 -8.97 -7.13
CA VAL A 170 9.31 -7.84 -6.19
C VAL A 170 9.13 -8.34 -4.77
N ASN A 171 9.51 -7.51 -3.80
CA ASN A 171 8.94 -7.65 -2.46
C ASN A 171 7.51 -7.12 -2.52
N ALA A 172 6.56 -7.83 -1.91
CA ALA A 172 5.18 -7.37 -1.82
C ALA A 172 4.57 -7.75 -0.48
N TYR A 173 3.56 -6.99 -0.06
CA TYR A 173 2.62 -7.53 0.90
C TYR A 173 1.83 -8.68 0.26
N ASP A 174 1.69 -9.76 1.02
CA ASP A 174 0.74 -10.83 0.75
C ASP A 174 -0.57 -10.59 1.51
N GLN A 175 -1.65 -11.18 1.04
CA GLN A 175 -2.97 -11.06 1.64
C GLN A 175 -3.31 -12.27 2.51
N HIS A 176 -3.99 -12.01 3.63
CA HIS A 176 -4.58 -13.04 4.49
C HIS A 176 -6.02 -12.67 4.85
N ASN A 177 -6.95 -13.62 4.63
CA ASN A 177 -8.37 -13.51 4.99
C ASN A 177 -9.09 -12.28 4.39
N ILE A 178 -8.80 -11.96 3.13
CA ILE A 178 -9.55 -10.94 2.38
C ILE A 178 -10.65 -11.63 1.59
N ASP A 179 -11.85 -11.68 2.18
CA ASP A 179 -12.96 -12.49 1.65
C ASP A 179 -13.91 -11.69 0.73
N HIS A 180 -13.76 -10.37 0.66
CA HIS A 180 -14.65 -9.50 -0.11
C HIS A 180 -13.93 -8.27 -0.69
N TYR A 181 -14.51 -7.74 -1.77
CA TYR A 181 -13.98 -6.60 -2.51
C TYR A 181 -13.81 -5.33 -1.65
N PRO A 182 -14.78 -4.93 -0.78
CA PRO A 182 -14.61 -3.76 0.08
C PRO A 182 -13.36 -3.80 0.98
N GLY A 183 -13.04 -4.96 1.56
CA GLY A 183 -11.85 -5.12 2.41
C GLY A 183 -10.56 -4.98 1.60
N ALA A 184 -10.50 -5.63 0.44
CA ALA A 184 -9.38 -5.49 -0.50
C ALA A 184 -9.19 -4.03 -0.95
N LEU A 185 -10.30 -3.34 -1.25
CA LEU A 185 -10.30 -1.94 -1.67
C LEU A 185 -9.73 -1.01 -0.60
N PHE A 186 -10.18 -1.17 0.65
CA PHE A 186 -9.65 -0.38 1.75
C PHE A 186 -8.16 -0.64 1.98
N LEU A 187 -7.76 -1.92 2.06
CA LEU A 187 -6.36 -2.31 2.27
C LEU A 187 -5.44 -1.83 1.15
N ARG A 188 -5.91 -1.83 -0.11
CA ARG A 188 -5.18 -1.21 -1.23
C ARG A 188 -4.95 0.27 -1.01
N ASN A 189 -6.00 1.02 -0.73
CA ASN A 189 -5.91 2.47 -0.58
C ASN A 189 -4.98 2.82 0.60
N TRP A 190 -5.12 2.10 1.70
CA TRP A 190 -4.25 2.26 2.86
C TRP A 190 -2.78 1.96 2.52
N ALA A 191 -2.49 0.83 1.88
CA ALA A 191 -1.13 0.44 1.55
C ALA A 191 -0.47 1.40 0.54
N ILE A 192 -1.20 1.88 -0.47
CA ILE A 192 -0.72 2.91 -1.41
C ILE A 192 -0.32 4.18 -0.65
N LEU A 193 -1.22 4.70 0.20
CA LEU A 193 -0.99 5.93 0.94
C LEU A 193 0.21 5.79 1.89
N TYR A 194 0.28 4.68 2.63
CA TYR A 194 1.37 4.39 3.54
C TYR A 194 2.72 4.29 2.80
N LEU A 195 2.83 3.45 1.76
CA LEU A 195 4.08 3.24 1.03
C LEU A 195 4.56 4.53 0.36
N ASN A 196 3.63 5.32 -0.18
CA ASN A 196 3.95 6.61 -0.77
C ASN A 196 4.43 7.63 0.27
N ALA A 197 3.80 7.68 1.44
CA ALA A 197 4.23 8.55 2.53
C ALA A 197 5.61 8.15 3.06
N ALA A 198 5.84 6.84 3.28
CA ALA A 198 7.12 6.31 3.70
C ALA A 198 8.24 6.61 2.69
N LEU A 199 7.98 6.45 1.38
CA LEU A 199 8.95 6.80 0.33
C LEU A 199 9.27 8.29 0.29
N LYS A 200 8.26 9.15 0.47
CA LYS A 200 8.45 10.61 0.53
C LYS A 200 9.31 10.99 1.72
N GLU A 201 9.04 10.45 2.90
CA GLU A 201 9.84 10.71 4.10
C GLU A 201 11.29 10.27 3.90
N LEU A 202 11.51 9.06 3.39
CA LEU A 202 12.85 8.55 3.11
C LEU A 202 13.60 9.43 2.11
N HIS A 203 12.90 9.96 1.09
CA HIS A 203 13.50 10.84 0.09
C HIS A 203 13.88 12.20 0.68
N GLN A 204 13.01 12.78 1.53
CA GLN A 204 13.27 14.05 2.22
C GLN A 204 14.51 13.97 3.11
N ARG A 205 14.65 12.88 3.89
CA ARG A 205 15.81 12.64 4.77
C ARG A 205 17.14 12.50 4.01
N LYS A 206 17.11 12.09 2.74
CA LYS A 206 18.30 11.93 1.90
C LYS A 206 18.76 13.25 1.26
N GLN A 207 17.94 14.29 1.27
CA GLN A 207 18.37 15.59 0.75
C GLN A 207 19.28 16.27 1.78
N PRO A 208 20.46 16.74 1.38
CA PRO A 208 21.33 17.48 2.29
C PRO A 208 20.56 18.70 2.79
N GLU A 209 20.54 18.93 4.10
CA GLU A 209 19.97 20.15 4.66
C GLU A 209 20.57 21.35 3.92
N PRO A 210 19.76 22.31 3.46
CA PRO A 210 20.29 23.52 2.85
C PRO A 210 21.22 24.15 3.87
N ARG A 211 22.51 24.25 3.51
CA ARG A 211 23.48 24.98 4.33
C ARG A 211 22.92 26.39 4.46
N ILE A 212 22.35 26.69 5.63
CA ILE A 212 21.97 28.05 5.98
C ILE A 212 23.27 28.82 5.87
N GLY A 213 23.37 29.67 4.84
CA GLY A 213 24.51 30.53 4.64
C GLY A 213 24.72 31.31 5.91
N GLY A 214 25.78 30.97 6.64
CA GLY A 214 26.28 31.80 7.71
C GLY A 214 26.49 33.18 7.11
N CYS A 215 25.79 34.17 7.66
CA CYS A 215 26.12 35.56 7.40
C CYS A 215 27.60 35.71 7.75
N GLU A 216 28.43 35.87 6.73
CA GLU A 216 29.78 36.39 6.92
C GLU A 216 29.59 37.84 7.36
N ASP A 217 29.88 38.08 8.64
CA ASP A 217 29.95 39.41 9.22
C ASP A 217 30.97 40.25 8.41
N PHE A 218 30.48 41.33 7.83
CA PHE A 218 31.27 42.38 7.18
C PHE A 218 32.00 43.25 8.22
#